data_AF-H0YLJ4-F1
#
_entry.id   AF-H0YLJ4-F1
#
_cell.length_a   1.000
_cell.length_b   1.000
_cell.length_c   1.000
_cell.angle_alpha   90.00
_cell.angle_beta   90.00
_cell.angle_gamma   90.00
#
_symmetry.space_group_name_H-M   'P 1'
#
loop_
_entity.id
_entity.type
_entity.pdbx_description
1 polymer ?
#
loop_
_entity_poly.entity_id
_entity_poly.type
_entity_poly.pdbx_seq_one_letter_code
_entity_poly.pdbx_strand_id
1 'polypeptide(L)'
;GKYFEIQFSPGGEPDGGKISNFLLEKSRVVMRNPGERSFHIFYQLIEGASAEQKHSLGITSMDYYYYLSLSGSYKVDDIDDRREFQETLHAMNVIGIFAEEQTLVLQIVAGILHLGNISFKEVGNYAAVESEEFLAFPAYLLGINQDRLKEKLTSRQMDSKWGGKSESIHVTLNVEQACYTRDALAKALHARVFDFLVDGVKRDLLLTPKCLYLIGREKVKQGPDKGLVKEVLKRKIEIERILSVSLSTMQDDIFILHEQEYDSLLESVFKTEFLS
;
A
#
# COMPACT_ATOMS: atom_id res chain seq x y z
N GLY A 1 -9.25 -9.44 0.14
CA GLY A 1 -10.00 -10.40 1.00
C GLY A 1 -9.49 -10.39 2.42
N LYS A 2 -10.34 -10.79 3.38
CA LYS A 2 -10.04 -10.91 4.81
C LYS A 2 -9.72 -12.37 5.16
N TYR A 3 -8.54 -12.68 5.69
CA TYR A 3 -8.21 -14.01 6.23
C TYR A 3 -8.25 -13.95 7.76
N PHE A 4 -9.08 -14.79 8.36
CA PHE A 4 -9.20 -14.93 9.79
C PHE A 4 -8.47 -16.20 10.21
N GLU A 5 -7.38 -16.04 10.96
CA GLU A 5 -6.73 -17.16 11.63
C GLU A 5 -7.25 -17.24 13.05
N ILE A 6 -7.98 -18.30 13.38
CA ILE A 6 -8.37 -18.60 14.76
C ILE A 6 -7.33 -19.58 15.30
N GLN A 7 -6.64 -19.20 16.37
CA GLN A 7 -5.66 -20.03 17.04
C GLN A 7 -6.37 -20.80 18.14
N PHE A 8 -6.16 -22.12 18.18
CA PHE A 8 -6.77 -23.00 19.16
C PHE A 8 -5.71 -23.49 20.15
N SER A 9 -6.09 -23.60 21.41
CA SER A 9 -5.29 -24.25 22.45
C SER A 9 -5.17 -25.76 22.19
N PRO A 10 -4.24 -26.48 22.84
CA PRO A 10 -4.15 -27.94 22.77
C PRO A 10 -5.44 -28.68 23.19
N GLY A 11 -6.35 -28.01 23.92
CA GLY A 11 -7.67 -28.52 24.29
C GLY A 11 -8.77 -28.25 23.26
N GLY A 12 -8.47 -27.58 22.14
CA GLY A 12 -9.43 -27.25 21.09
C GLY A 12 -10.26 -25.98 21.35
N GLU A 13 -9.95 -25.21 22.39
CA GLU A 13 -10.63 -23.93 22.66
C GLU A 13 -9.95 -22.77 21.91
N PRO A 14 -10.70 -21.80 21.37
CA PRO A 14 -10.13 -20.62 20.72
C PRO A 14 -9.32 -19.78 21.72
N ASP A 15 -8.01 -19.64 21.51
CA ASP A 15 -7.06 -18.94 22.39
C ASP A 15 -6.42 -17.71 21.71
N GLY A 16 -6.74 -17.47 20.44
CA GLY A 16 -6.21 -16.34 19.67
C GLY A 16 -6.96 -16.10 18.38
N GLY A 17 -6.84 -14.89 17.85
CA GLY A 17 -7.33 -14.55 16.53
C GLY A 17 -6.40 -13.55 15.86
N LYS A 18 -5.91 -13.85 14.65
CA LYS A 18 -5.22 -12.88 13.80
C LYS A 18 -6.10 -12.58 12.61
N ILE A 19 -6.65 -11.38 12.55
CA ILE A 19 -7.32 -10.87 11.36
C ILE A 19 -6.22 -10.38 10.42
N SER A 20 -5.86 -11.21 9.44
CA SER A 20 -4.98 -10.84 8.35
C SER A 20 -5.84 -10.58 7.12
N ASN A 21 -6.32 -9.36 6.97
CA ASN A 21 -6.58 -8.88 5.61
C ASN A 21 -5.16 -8.77 5.00
N PHE A 22 -4.84 -9.08 3.75
CA PHE A 22 -5.30 -8.37 2.58
C PHE A 22 -4.76 -9.13 1.36
N LEU A 23 -5.54 -10.06 0.80
CA LEU A 23 -5.30 -10.43 -0.59
C LEU A 23 -5.69 -9.23 -1.44
N LEU A 24 -4.71 -8.40 -1.79
CA LEU A 24 -4.82 -7.38 -2.81
C LEU A 24 -5.08 -8.09 -4.13
N GLU A 25 -6.18 -7.77 -4.80
CA GLU A 25 -6.46 -8.26 -6.14
C GLU A 25 -5.53 -7.54 -7.14
N LYS A 26 -4.25 -7.94 -7.17
CA LYS A 26 -3.19 -7.26 -7.93
C LYS A 26 -3.55 -7.10 -9.41
N SER A 27 -4.27 -8.07 -9.99
CA SER A 27 -4.75 -7.99 -11.37
C SER A 27 -5.60 -6.75 -11.66
N ARG A 28 -6.32 -6.21 -10.67
CA ARG A 28 -7.20 -5.03 -10.79
C ARG A 28 -6.48 -3.74 -11.16
N VAL A 29 -5.17 -3.70 -10.98
CA VAL A 29 -4.32 -2.58 -11.41
C VAL A 29 -4.25 -2.46 -12.94
N VAL A 30 -4.21 -3.59 -13.67
CA VAL A 30 -3.87 -3.59 -15.11
C VAL A 30 -4.90 -4.27 -16.02
N MET A 31 -5.79 -5.10 -15.47
CA MET A 31 -6.80 -5.86 -16.22
C MET A 31 -8.15 -5.70 -15.55
N ARG A 32 -9.21 -5.42 -16.33
CA ARG A 32 -10.59 -5.22 -15.85
C ARG A 32 -11.61 -5.93 -16.74
N ASN A 33 -12.76 -6.29 -16.16
CA ASN A 33 -13.94 -6.63 -16.93
C ASN A 33 -14.58 -5.33 -17.47
N PRO A 34 -15.21 -5.36 -18.66
CA PRO A 34 -15.98 -4.23 -19.16
C PRO A 34 -17.00 -3.72 -18.13
N GLY A 35 -17.07 -2.40 -17.94
CA GLY A 35 -17.96 -1.77 -16.96
C GLY A 35 -17.43 -1.68 -15.52
N GLU A 36 -16.32 -2.34 -15.18
CA GLU A 36 -15.71 -2.24 -13.85
C GLU A 36 -14.66 -1.12 -13.77
N ARG A 37 -14.64 -0.37 -12.65
CA ARG A 37 -13.53 0.53 -12.31
C ARG A 37 -12.31 -0.23 -11.78
N SER A 38 -11.14 0.39 -11.89
CA SER A 38 -9.94 0.02 -11.13
C SER A 38 -10.06 0.49 -9.66
N PHE A 39 -8.96 0.48 -8.91
CA PHE A 39 -8.95 0.98 -7.53
C PHE A 39 -9.31 2.48 -7.48
N HIS A 40 -10.11 2.85 -6.48
CA HIS A 40 -10.64 4.22 -6.34
C HIS A 40 -9.55 5.29 -6.32
N ILE A 41 -8.40 5.00 -5.69
CA ILE A 41 -7.29 5.95 -5.54
C ILE A 41 -6.82 6.56 -6.87
N PHE A 42 -6.89 5.83 -7.99
CA PHE A 42 -6.52 6.38 -9.29
C PHE A 42 -7.45 7.50 -9.76
N TYR A 43 -8.76 7.32 -9.55
CA TYR A 43 -9.77 8.29 -9.95
C TYR A 43 -9.83 9.46 -8.96
N GLN A 44 -9.71 9.15 -7.66
CA GLN A 44 -9.59 10.11 -6.58
C GLN A 44 -8.39 11.05 -6.81
N LEU A 45 -7.23 10.51 -7.18
CA LEU A 45 -6.05 11.31 -7.52
C LEU A 45 -6.33 12.25 -8.70
N ILE A 46 -6.95 11.75 -9.77
CA ILE A 46 -7.24 12.55 -10.97
C ILE A 46 -8.26 13.66 -10.69
N GLU A 47 -9.31 13.39 -9.90
CA GLU A 47 -10.38 14.36 -9.62
C GLU A 47 -10.08 15.30 -8.45
N GLY A 48 -9.34 14.81 -7.46
CA GLY A 48 -9.14 15.44 -6.16
C GLY A 48 -7.81 16.14 -5.96
N ALA A 49 -6.79 15.83 -6.75
CA ALA A 49 -5.48 16.49 -6.65
C ALA A 49 -5.57 18.00 -6.94
N SER A 50 -4.79 18.79 -6.20
CA SER A 50 -4.62 20.22 -6.46
C SER A 50 -3.95 20.47 -7.83
N ALA A 51 -4.05 21.68 -8.36
CA ALA A 51 -3.40 22.03 -9.63
C ALA A 51 -1.87 21.82 -9.58
N GLU A 52 -1.25 22.12 -8.44
CA GLU A 52 0.18 21.90 -8.21
C GLU A 52 0.53 20.41 -8.17
N GLN A 53 -0.26 19.60 -7.45
CA GLN A 53 -0.10 18.14 -7.43
C GLN A 53 -0.28 17.55 -8.82
N LYS A 54 -1.28 18.01 -9.57
CA LYS A 54 -1.49 17.53 -10.95
C LYS A 54 -0.31 17.87 -11.85
N HIS A 55 0.24 19.08 -11.73
CA HIS A 55 1.41 19.47 -12.50
C HIS A 55 2.64 18.61 -12.16
N SER A 56 2.96 18.45 -10.88
CA SER A 56 4.14 17.69 -10.44
C SER A 56 4.04 16.18 -10.70
N LEU A 57 2.83 15.64 -10.66
CA LEU A 57 2.55 14.21 -10.90
C LEU A 57 2.25 13.90 -12.39
N GLY A 58 2.19 14.92 -13.25
CA GLY A 58 1.81 14.76 -14.65
C GLY A 58 0.39 14.24 -14.84
N ILE A 59 -0.54 14.66 -13.97
CA ILE A 59 -1.94 14.21 -13.97
C ILE A 59 -2.75 14.98 -15.01
N THR A 60 -3.39 14.23 -15.91
CA THR A 60 -4.21 14.75 -17.00
C THR A 60 -5.68 14.31 -16.84
N SER A 61 -6.33 13.82 -17.89
CA SER A 61 -7.69 13.29 -17.89
C SER A 61 -7.69 11.75 -17.79
N MET A 62 -8.81 11.16 -17.37
CA MET A 62 -8.87 9.70 -17.13
C MET A 62 -8.67 8.85 -18.39
N ASP A 63 -9.10 9.35 -19.54
CA ASP A 63 -8.99 8.69 -20.85
C ASP A 63 -7.56 8.68 -21.40
N TYR A 64 -6.67 9.52 -20.87
CA TYR A 64 -5.25 9.50 -21.21
C TYR A 64 -4.52 8.27 -20.66
N TYR A 65 -4.99 7.70 -19.55
CA TYR A 65 -4.30 6.58 -18.89
C TYR A 65 -4.84 5.25 -19.38
N TYR A 66 -3.97 4.47 -20.02
CA TYR A 66 -4.30 3.17 -20.58
C TYR A 66 -4.99 2.23 -19.56
N TYR A 67 -4.49 2.13 -18.33
CA TYR A 67 -5.10 1.26 -17.31
C TYR A 67 -6.53 1.66 -16.91
N LEU A 68 -6.91 2.93 -17.09
CA LEU A 68 -8.25 3.42 -16.78
C LEU A 68 -9.15 3.40 -18.01
N SER A 69 -8.60 3.58 -19.21
CA SER A 69 -9.38 3.64 -20.45
C SER A 69 -9.95 2.29 -20.88
N LEU A 70 -9.38 1.18 -20.41
CA LEU A 70 -9.78 -0.18 -20.79
C LEU A 70 -11.24 -0.55 -20.44
N SER A 71 -11.83 0.06 -19.41
CA SER A 71 -13.17 -0.31 -18.96
C SER A 71 -14.29 0.61 -19.49
N GLY A 72 -13.94 1.78 -20.02
CA GLY A 72 -14.89 2.82 -20.43
C GLY A 72 -15.77 3.38 -19.31
N SER A 73 -15.50 3.00 -18.05
CA SER A 73 -16.28 3.39 -16.87
C SER A 73 -15.43 4.25 -15.94
N TYR A 74 -15.77 5.54 -15.92
CA TYR A 74 -15.00 6.57 -15.22
C TYR A 74 -15.72 7.14 -13.99
N LYS A 75 -17.05 7.13 -14.00
CA LYS A 75 -17.90 7.69 -12.94
C LYS A 75 -18.85 6.63 -12.39
N VAL A 76 -19.17 6.78 -11.11
CA VAL A 76 -20.22 6.04 -10.42
C VAL A 76 -21.09 7.09 -9.76
N ASP A 77 -22.41 7.05 -9.99
CA ASP A 77 -23.32 8.16 -9.69
C ASP A 77 -23.32 8.58 -8.21
N ASP A 78 -23.02 7.64 -7.30
CA ASP A 78 -23.00 7.87 -5.85
C ASP A 78 -21.60 8.12 -5.25
N ILE A 79 -20.56 8.30 -6.08
CA ILE A 79 -19.17 8.49 -5.62
C ILE A 79 -18.63 9.85 -6.05
N ASP A 80 -18.30 10.68 -5.06
CA ASP A 80 -17.55 11.93 -5.26
C ASP A 80 -16.05 11.69 -5.08
N ASP A 81 -15.37 11.27 -6.14
CA ASP A 81 -13.94 10.95 -6.12
C ASP A 81 -13.06 12.13 -5.62
N ARG A 82 -13.49 13.39 -5.79
CA ARG A 82 -12.76 14.55 -5.26
C ARG A 82 -12.86 14.61 -3.74
N ARG A 83 -14.06 14.43 -3.18
CA ARG A 83 -14.25 14.41 -1.72
C ARG A 83 -13.53 13.21 -1.10
N GLU A 84 -13.68 12.03 -1.68
CA GLU A 84 -13.05 10.81 -1.18
C GLU A 84 -11.51 10.87 -1.22
N PHE A 85 -10.92 11.64 -2.15
CA PHE A 85 -9.48 11.91 -2.14
C PHE A 85 -9.03 12.68 -0.88
N GLN A 86 -9.79 13.69 -0.48
CA GLN A 86 -9.47 14.48 0.72
C GLN A 86 -9.62 13.64 1.99
N GLU A 87 -10.69 12.82 2.07
CA GLU A 87 -10.89 11.84 3.13
C GLU A 87 -9.72 10.83 3.19
N THR A 88 -9.23 10.37 2.04
CA THR A 88 -8.08 9.45 1.97
C THR A 88 -6.81 10.09 2.54
N LEU A 89 -6.49 11.35 2.16
CA LEU A 89 -5.34 12.06 2.71
C LEU A 89 -5.47 12.35 4.21
N HIS A 90 -6.68 12.66 4.66
CA HIS A 90 -6.97 12.83 6.07
C HIS A 90 -6.77 11.52 6.85
N ALA A 91 -7.31 10.40 6.35
CA ALA A 91 -7.14 9.08 6.95
C ALA A 91 -5.66 8.68 7.04
N MET A 92 -4.87 8.93 5.99
CA MET A 92 -3.42 8.73 6.01
C MET A 92 -2.75 9.53 7.14
N ASN A 93 -3.15 10.79 7.31
CA ASN A 93 -2.64 11.65 8.39
C ASN A 93 -2.96 11.07 9.78
N VAL A 94 -4.21 10.64 10.00
CA VAL A 94 -4.67 10.05 11.26
C VAL A 94 -3.85 8.81 11.63
N ILE A 95 -3.55 7.92 10.67
CA ILE A 95 -2.73 6.74 10.92
C ILE A 95 -1.22 7.03 11.01
N GLY A 96 -0.81 8.30 10.90
CA GLY A 96 0.58 8.74 11.07
C GLY A 96 1.42 8.73 9.79
N ILE A 97 0.78 8.69 8.62
CA ILE A 97 1.41 8.88 7.31
C ILE A 97 1.22 10.36 6.93
N PHE A 98 2.27 11.15 7.12
CA PHE A 98 2.19 12.62 7.00
C PHE A 98 2.52 13.10 5.57
N ALA A 99 2.46 14.42 5.36
CA ALA A 99 2.50 15.03 4.03
C ALA A 99 3.65 14.57 3.11
N GLU A 100 4.85 14.36 3.66
CA GLU A 100 6.01 13.86 2.89
C GLU A 100 5.76 12.43 2.39
N GLU A 101 5.33 11.53 3.27
CA GLU A 101 5.04 10.13 2.93
C GLU A 101 3.79 10.01 2.04
N GLN A 102 2.77 10.85 2.27
CA GLN A 102 1.61 10.96 1.39
C GLN A 102 2.06 11.31 -0.03
N THR A 103 2.95 12.29 -0.17
CA THR A 103 3.49 12.68 -1.47
C THR A 103 4.21 11.52 -2.15
N LEU A 104 5.04 10.76 -1.43
CA LEU A 104 5.71 9.57 -1.97
C LEU A 104 4.71 8.50 -2.42
N VAL A 105 3.65 8.26 -1.64
CA VAL A 105 2.57 7.33 -2.01
C VAL A 105 1.88 7.79 -3.30
N LEU A 106 1.51 9.06 -3.39
CA LEU A 106 0.87 9.62 -4.59
C LEU A 106 1.80 9.60 -5.81
N GLN A 107 3.10 9.81 -5.64
CA GLN A 107 4.09 9.67 -6.71
C GLN A 107 4.12 8.25 -7.27
N ILE A 108 4.08 7.22 -6.41
CA ILE A 108 4.04 5.83 -6.88
C ILE A 108 2.70 5.52 -7.57
N VAL A 109 1.58 6.00 -7.03
CA VAL A 109 0.24 5.84 -7.66
C VAL A 109 0.21 6.49 -9.05
N ALA A 110 0.69 7.72 -9.19
CA ALA A 110 0.81 8.39 -10.49
C ALA A 110 1.79 7.67 -11.42
N GLY A 111 2.92 7.20 -10.88
CA GLY A 111 3.91 6.41 -11.62
C GLY A 111 3.33 5.14 -12.21
N ILE A 112 2.43 4.45 -11.49
CA ILE A 112 1.70 3.27 -12.00
C ILE A 112 0.81 3.64 -13.20
N LEU A 113 0.09 4.76 -13.14
CA LEU A 113 -0.74 5.23 -14.25
C LEU A 113 0.11 5.52 -15.50
N HIS A 114 1.20 6.25 -15.34
CA HIS A 114 2.11 6.57 -16.43
C HIS A 114 2.84 5.34 -16.99
N LEU A 115 3.21 4.37 -16.15
CA LEU A 115 3.77 3.09 -16.62
C LEU A 115 2.83 2.39 -17.60
N GLY A 116 1.51 2.43 -17.36
CA GLY A 116 0.51 1.82 -18.24
C GLY A 116 0.51 2.38 -19.66
N ASN A 117 0.95 3.63 -19.84
CA ASN A 117 0.98 4.29 -21.15
C ASN A 117 2.19 3.89 -22.00
N ILE A 118 3.16 3.14 -21.45
CA ILE A 118 4.29 2.64 -22.23
C ILE A 118 3.79 1.51 -23.14
N SER A 119 3.86 1.72 -24.45
CA SER A 119 3.59 0.73 -25.48
C SER A 119 4.89 0.22 -26.12
N PHE A 120 4.80 -0.98 -26.70
CA PHE A 120 5.93 -1.67 -27.33
C PHE A 120 5.57 -2.07 -28.75
N LYS A 121 6.55 -1.97 -29.64
CA LYS A 121 6.48 -2.41 -31.04
C LYS A 121 7.48 -3.52 -31.30
N GLU A 122 7.21 -4.33 -32.31
CA GLU A 122 8.09 -5.42 -32.72
C GLU A 122 9.17 -4.92 -33.70
N VAL A 123 10.42 -5.24 -33.42
CA VAL A 123 11.59 -4.98 -34.28
C VAL A 123 12.42 -6.25 -34.36
N GLY A 124 12.33 -6.96 -35.50
CA GLY A 124 13.13 -8.17 -35.75
C GLY A 124 12.91 -9.30 -34.71
N ASN A 125 11.66 -9.49 -34.28
CA ASN A 125 11.20 -10.40 -33.21
C ASN A 125 11.39 -9.91 -31.76
N TYR A 126 11.93 -8.72 -31.56
CA TYR A 126 12.19 -8.17 -30.23
C TYR A 126 11.29 -6.96 -29.94
N ALA A 127 10.95 -6.76 -28.66
CA ALA A 127 10.26 -5.57 -28.21
C ALA A 127 11.20 -4.36 -28.23
N ALA A 128 10.70 -3.26 -28.78
CA ALA A 128 11.24 -1.92 -28.58
C ALA A 128 10.13 -1.01 -28.04
N VAL A 129 10.50 -0.05 -27.18
CA VAL A 129 9.55 1.00 -26.76
C VAL A 129 9.10 1.78 -27.99
N GLU A 130 7.79 1.99 -28.12
CA GLU A 130 7.21 2.64 -29.29
C GLU A 130 7.52 4.14 -29.33
N SER A 131 7.26 4.84 -28.22
CA SER A 131 7.63 6.24 -28.00
C SER A 131 8.34 6.39 -26.64
N GLU A 132 9.57 6.90 -26.67
CA GLU A 132 10.41 7.01 -25.48
C GLU A 132 9.98 8.13 -24.53
N GLU A 133 9.14 9.08 -25.00
CA GLU A 133 8.63 10.17 -24.17
C GLU A 133 7.78 9.66 -23.00
N PHE A 134 7.05 8.55 -23.19
CA PHE A 134 6.23 7.92 -22.15
C PHE A 134 7.06 7.26 -21.04
N LEU A 135 8.39 7.16 -21.20
CA LEU A 135 9.29 6.71 -20.14
C LEU A 135 9.65 7.83 -19.16
N ALA A 136 9.51 9.11 -19.54
CA ALA A 136 10.03 10.25 -18.77
C ALA A 136 9.32 10.43 -17.42
N PHE A 137 7.99 10.51 -17.42
CA PHE A 137 7.20 10.64 -16.18
C PHE A 137 7.37 9.47 -15.22
N PRO A 138 7.22 8.18 -15.63
CA PRO A 138 7.39 7.08 -14.69
C PRO A 138 8.83 6.98 -14.18
N ALA A 139 9.83 7.33 -14.99
CA ALA A 139 11.21 7.40 -14.54
C ALA A 139 11.43 8.49 -13.47
N TYR A 140 10.90 9.70 -13.72
CA TYR A 140 10.95 10.83 -12.79
C TYR A 140 10.26 10.51 -11.46
N LEU A 141 9.01 10.04 -11.50
CA LEU A 141 8.20 9.78 -10.30
C LEU A 141 8.73 8.64 -9.44
N LEU A 142 9.34 7.62 -10.06
CA LEU A 142 9.92 6.48 -9.35
C LEU A 142 11.40 6.70 -8.98
N GLY A 143 11.99 7.85 -9.35
CA GLY A 143 13.39 8.16 -9.07
C GLY A 143 14.37 7.19 -9.75
N ILE A 144 14.05 6.69 -10.94
CA ILE A 144 14.87 5.75 -11.70
C ILE A 144 15.37 6.38 -12.99
N ASN A 145 16.54 5.95 -13.46
CA ASN A 145 17.05 6.37 -14.76
C ASN A 145 16.17 5.82 -15.90
N GLN A 146 15.86 6.66 -16.89
CA GLN A 146 14.97 6.36 -18.01
C GLN A 146 15.49 5.20 -18.87
N ASP A 147 16.79 5.17 -19.20
CA ASP A 147 17.40 4.10 -19.98
C ASP A 147 17.36 2.77 -19.23
N ARG A 148 17.59 2.81 -17.91
CA ARG A 148 17.48 1.64 -17.05
C ARG A 148 16.05 1.11 -16.97
N LEU A 149 15.05 2.00 -16.93
CA LEU A 149 13.64 1.59 -17.00
C LEU A 149 13.36 0.91 -18.35
N LYS A 150 13.75 1.53 -19.46
CA LYS A 150 13.62 0.98 -20.81
C LYS A 150 14.25 -0.41 -20.91
N GLU A 151 15.50 -0.55 -20.49
CA GLU A 151 16.25 -1.81 -20.51
C GLU A 151 15.53 -2.90 -19.71
N LYS A 152 15.04 -2.58 -18.50
CA LYS A 152 14.34 -3.56 -17.64
C LYS A 152 12.96 -3.94 -18.16
N LEU A 153 12.30 -3.08 -18.93
CA LEU A 153 11.03 -3.40 -19.58
C LEU A 153 11.20 -4.27 -20.83
N THR A 154 12.31 -4.13 -21.55
CA THR A 154 12.54 -4.84 -22.83
C THR A 154 13.54 -5.99 -22.75
N SER A 155 14.18 -6.21 -21.60
CA SER A 155 15.16 -7.29 -21.45
C SER A 155 15.15 -7.91 -20.05
N ARG A 156 15.64 -9.15 -19.97
CA ARG A 156 15.90 -9.84 -18.70
C ARG A 156 17.31 -10.43 -18.69
N GLN A 157 17.87 -10.53 -17.49
CA GLN A 157 19.16 -11.17 -17.25
C GLN A 157 18.91 -12.64 -16.85
N MET A 158 19.57 -13.58 -17.52
CA MET A 158 19.47 -15.01 -17.20
C MET A 158 20.86 -15.55 -16.88
N ASP A 159 21.00 -16.17 -15.70
CA ASP A 159 22.22 -16.87 -15.33
C ASP A 159 22.15 -18.31 -15.87
N SER A 160 22.98 -18.60 -16.86
CA SER A 160 23.15 -19.95 -17.39
C SER A 160 24.24 -20.66 -16.59
N LYS A 161 23.90 -21.81 -16.01
CA LYS A 161 24.86 -22.72 -15.38
C LYS A 161 25.09 -23.89 -16.32
N TRP A 162 26.12 -23.81 -17.15
CA TRP A 162 26.56 -24.90 -18.01
C TRP A 162 28.03 -25.23 -17.71
N GLY A 163 28.32 -26.50 -17.38
CA GLY A 163 29.69 -26.96 -17.16
C GLY A 163 30.41 -26.38 -15.94
N GLY A 164 29.70 -25.97 -14.88
CA GLY A 164 30.29 -25.44 -13.65
C GLY A 164 30.72 -23.97 -13.70
N LYS A 165 30.49 -23.28 -14.82
CA LYS A 165 30.63 -21.81 -14.94
C LYS A 165 29.26 -21.16 -14.94
N SER A 166 29.14 -20.02 -14.26
CA SER A 166 27.95 -19.18 -14.29
C SER A 166 28.21 -18.04 -15.27
N GLU A 167 27.48 -18.00 -16.37
CA GLU A 167 27.50 -16.89 -17.32
C GLU A 167 26.16 -16.17 -17.27
N SER A 168 26.20 -14.83 -17.26
CA SER A 168 25.01 -14.00 -17.23
C SER A 168 24.74 -13.46 -18.63
N ILE A 169 23.57 -13.77 -19.18
CA ILE A 169 23.18 -13.45 -20.55
C ILE A 169 22.01 -12.47 -20.52
N HIS A 170 22.12 -11.38 -21.27
CA HIS A 170 21.00 -10.46 -21.52
C HIS A 170 20.14 -11.01 -22.66
N VAL A 171 18.87 -11.26 -22.35
CA VAL A 171 17.87 -11.74 -23.31
C VAL A 171 16.85 -10.63 -23.55
N THR A 172 16.78 -10.15 -24.79
CA THR A 172 15.75 -9.20 -25.22
C THR A 172 14.40 -9.92 -25.33
N LEU A 173 13.36 -9.30 -24.78
CA LEU A 173 12.01 -9.84 -24.72
C LEU A 173 11.26 -9.63 -26.04
N ASN A 174 10.22 -10.42 -26.28
CA ASN A 174 9.22 -10.09 -27.30
C ASN A 174 8.18 -9.09 -26.76
N VAL A 175 7.30 -8.56 -27.63
CA VAL A 175 6.31 -7.52 -27.26
C VAL A 175 5.40 -7.98 -26.12
N GLU A 176 4.89 -9.21 -26.19
CA GLU A 176 4.00 -9.76 -25.17
C GLU A 176 4.68 -9.85 -23.79
N GLN A 177 5.93 -10.32 -23.77
CA GLN A 177 6.77 -10.40 -22.56
C GLN A 177 7.11 -9.02 -21.98
N ALA A 178 7.33 -8.01 -22.83
CA ALA A 178 7.56 -6.64 -22.39
C ALA A 178 6.29 -6.04 -21.74
N CYS A 179 5.11 -6.28 -22.34
CA CYS A 179 3.82 -5.93 -21.75
C CYS A 179 3.62 -6.60 -20.37
N TYR A 180 3.90 -7.90 -20.27
CA TYR A 180 3.83 -8.60 -18.99
C TYR A 180 4.80 -8.04 -17.95
N THR A 181 6.00 -7.65 -18.36
CA THR A 181 7.00 -7.04 -17.46
C THR A 181 6.53 -5.69 -16.93
N ARG A 182 6.00 -4.82 -17.80
CA ARG A 182 5.39 -3.54 -17.43
C ARG A 182 4.25 -3.74 -16.43
N ASP A 183 3.35 -4.66 -16.74
CA ASP A 183 2.19 -4.95 -15.90
C ASP A 183 2.58 -5.57 -14.56
N ALA A 184 3.59 -6.44 -14.55
CA ALA A 184 4.13 -7.04 -13.33
C ALA A 184 4.78 -5.98 -12.43
N LEU A 185 5.51 -5.01 -13.00
CA LEU A 185 6.06 -3.88 -12.27
C LEU A 185 4.96 -3.02 -11.65
N ALA A 186 3.92 -2.67 -12.43
CA ALA A 186 2.78 -1.91 -11.94
C ALA A 186 2.07 -2.61 -10.76
N LYS A 187 1.82 -3.92 -10.89
CA LYS A 187 1.25 -4.76 -9.82
C LYS A 187 2.13 -4.80 -8.58
N ALA A 188 3.45 -4.90 -8.75
CA ALA A 188 4.40 -4.95 -7.66
C ALA A 188 4.47 -3.62 -6.91
N LEU A 189 4.51 -2.48 -7.63
CA LEU A 189 4.49 -1.15 -7.03
C LEU A 189 3.21 -0.92 -6.22
N HIS A 190 2.04 -1.24 -6.80
CA HIS A 190 0.78 -1.11 -6.07
C HIS A 190 0.75 -2.00 -4.82
N ALA A 191 1.25 -3.23 -4.92
CA ALA A 191 1.34 -4.13 -3.77
C ALA A 191 2.25 -3.57 -2.67
N ARG A 192 3.39 -2.98 -3.04
CA ARG A 192 4.31 -2.35 -2.07
C ARG A 192 3.72 -1.12 -1.39
N VAL A 193 3.01 -0.26 -2.13
CA VAL A 193 2.26 0.86 -1.54
C VAL A 193 1.21 0.32 -0.58
N PHE A 194 0.47 -0.70 -1.00
CA PHE A 194 -0.56 -1.31 -0.18
C PHE A 194 0.01 -1.87 1.13
N ASP A 195 1.09 -2.66 1.05
CA ASP A 195 1.78 -3.20 2.22
C ASP A 195 2.29 -2.07 3.14
N PHE A 196 2.87 -1.00 2.57
CA PHE A 196 3.32 0.16 3.33
C PHE A 196 2.17 0.86 4.08
N LEU A 197 1.02 1.08 3.42
CA LEU A 197 -0.15 1.68 4.06
C LEU A 197 -0.69 0.81 5.21
N VAL A 198 -0.65 -0.51 5.04
CA VAL A 198 -1.08 -1.47 6.07
C VAL A 198 -0.08 -1.54 7.23
N ASP A 199 1.21 -1.53 6.94
CA ASP A 199 2.27 -1.54 7.95
C ASP A 199 2.33 -0.20 8.71
N GLY A 200 1.97 0.90 8.05
CA GLY A 200 1.83 2.23 8.66
C GLY A 200 0.68 2.35 9.66
N VAL A 201 -0.25 1.37 9.70
CA VAL A 201 -1.28 1.32 10.75
C VAL A 201 -0.59 1.06 12.09
N LYS A 202 -0.55 2.09 12.93
CA LYS A 202 0.01 2.03 14.29
C LYS A 202 -0.59 0.86 15.06
N ARG A 203 0.26 -0.10 15.44
CA ARG A 203 -0.13 -1.20 16.34
C ARG A 203 0.02 -0.75 17.79
N ASP A 204 -0.64 0.34 18.18
CA ASP A 204 -0.52 0.86 19.55
C ASP A 204 -1.13 -0.11 20.58
N LEU A 205 -2.02 -0.98 20.11
CA LEU A 205 -2.69 -1.99 20.91
C LEU A 205 -2.81 -3.31 20.14
N LEU A 206 -2.38 -4.41 20.76
CA LEU A 206 -2.64 -5.77 20.29
C LEU A 206 -3.50 -6.50 21.32
N LEU A 207 -4.65 -7.00 20.89
CA LEU A 207 -5.55 -7.79 21.72
C LEU A 207 -5.39 -9.28 21.39
N THR A 208 -5.12 -10.10 22.40
CA THR A 208 -5.26 -11.55 22.36
C THR A 208 -6.26 -11.99 23.44
N PRO A 209 -6.82 -13.21 23.36
CA PRO A 209 -7.73 -13.73 24.38
C PRO A 209 -7.15 -13.78 25.80
N LYS A 210 -5.82 -13.84 25.93
CA LYS A 210 -5.15 -13.83 27.23
C LYS A 210 -4.70 -12.45 27.66
N CYS A 211 -4.26 -11.60 26.73
CA CYS A 211 -3.61 -10.35 27.07
C CYS A 211 -3.90 -9.22 26.09
N LEU A 212 -3.94 -8.01 26.62
CA LEU A 212 -3.88 -6.76 25.91
C LEU A 212 -2.45 -6.20 26.02
N TYR A 213 -1.79 -6.01 24.88
CA TYR A 213 -0.44 -5.46 24.79
C TYR A 213 -0.51 -4.00 24.33
N LEU A 214 0.01 -3.10 25.15
CA LEU A 214 0.20 -1.70 24.81
C LEU A 214 1.59 -1.51 24.26
N ILE A 215 1.67 -1.09 23.01
CA ILE A 215 2.93 -0.83 22.32
C ILE A 215 3.12 0.68 22.29
N GLY A 216 4.24 1.13 22.84
CA GLY A 216 4.67 2.52 22.74
C GLY A 216 5.90 2.63 21.87
N ARG A 217 6.36 3.86 21.72
CA ARG A 217 7.55 4.19 20.93
C ARG A 217 8.55 4.90 21.83
N GLU A 218 9.80 4.43 21.83
CA GLU A 218 10.89 5.06 22.58
C GLU A 218 12.06 5.39 21.68
N LYS A 219 12.66 6.56 21.91
CA LYS A 219 13.89 6.97 21.24
C LYS A 219 15.06 6.26 21.90
N VAL A 220 15.80 5.48 21.11
CA VAL A 220 16.98 4.76 21.58
C VAL A 220 18.02 5.76 22.05
N LYS A 221 18.41 5.66 23.33
CA LYS A 221 19.30 6.64 23.98
C LYS A 221 20.79 6.32 23.79
N GLN A 222 21.13 5.07 23.47
CA GLN A 222 22.51 4.56 23.43
C GLN A 222 22.71 3.49 22.34
N GLY A 223 23.96 3.26 21.94
CA GLY A 223 24.33 2.24 20.96
C GLY A 223 24.30 2.71 19.50
N PRO A 224 24.54 1.80 18.54
CA PRO A 224 24.60 2.11 17.10
C PRO A 224 23.27 2.67 16.56
N ASP A 225 22.16 2.35 17.24
CA ASP A 225 20.81 2.79 16.87
C ASP A 225 20.38 4.08 17.59
N LYS A 226 21.30 4.78 18.26
CA LYS A 226 20.98 6.00 19.03
C LYS A 226 20.26 7.03 18.15
N GLY A 227 19.11 7.48 18.62
CA GLY A 227 18.27 8.45 17.92
C GLY A 227 17.13 7.82 17.11
N LEU A 228 17.18 6.53 16.82
CA LEU A 228 16.07 5.81 16.19
C LEU A 228 14.92 5.62 17.17
N VAL A 229 13.69 5.67 16.67
CA VAL A 229 12.49 5.34 17.42
C VAL A 229 12.21 3.86 17.23
N LYS A 230 12.08 3.11 18.32
CA LYS A 230 11.71 1.69 18.30
C LYS A 230 10.40 1.47 19.01
N GLU A 231 9.62 0.53 18.49
CA GLU A 231 8.45 0.01 19.20
C GLU A 231 8.92 -0.78 20.43
N VAL A 232 8.31 -0.49 21.57
CA VAL A 232 8.56 -1.15 22.84
C VAL A 232 7.25 -1.57 23.45
N LEU A 233 7.22 -2.78 24.02
CA LEU A 233 6.09 -3.20 24.83
C LEU A 233 6.07 -2.35 26.10
N LYS A 234 5.11 -1.42 26.19
CA LYS A 234 4.95 -0.55 27.35
C LYS A 234 4.24 -1.26 28.48
N ARG A 235 3.22 -2.05 28.14
CA ARG A 235 2.42 -2.79 29.12
C ARG A 235 1.85 -4.04 28.50
N LYS A 236 1.77 -5.09 29.31
CA LYS A 236 1.02 -6.31 29.03
C LYS A 236 0.00 -6.44 30.14
N ILE A 237 -1.28 -6.40 29.80
CA ILE A 237 -2.40 -6.51 30.73
C ILE A 237 -3.06 -7.86 30.47
N GLU A 238 -3.21 -8.69 31.49
CA GLU A 238 -3.98 -9.93 31.36
C GLU A 238 -5.48 -9.59 31.29
N ILE A 239 -6.22 -10.23 30.39
CA ILE A 239 -7.65 -9.94 30.19
C ILE A 239 -8.44 -10.16 31.49
N GLU A 240 -8.07 -11.19 32.27
CA GLU A 240 -8.68 -11.50 33.57
C GLU A 240 -8.54 -10.37 34.61
N ARG A 241 -7.56 -9.47 34.43
CA ARG A 241 -7.35 -8.33 35.33
C ARG A 241 -8.16 -7.10 34.93
N ILE A 242 -8.66 -7.04 33.71
CA ILE A 242 -9.49 -5.94 33.23
C ILE A 242 -10.87 -6.06 33.88
N LEU A 243 -11.19 -5.09 34.74
CA LEU A 243 -12.44 -5.05 35.50
C LEU A 243 -13.59 -4.51 34.66
N SER A 244 -13.34 -3.47 33.86
CA SER A 244 -14.31 -2.85 32.96
C SER A 244 -13.62 -1.93 31.95
N VAL A 245 -14.37 -1.53 30.92
CA VAL A 245 -13.93 -0.55 29.91
C VAL A 245 -14.93 0.61 29.92
N SER A 246 -14.42 1.84 30.07
CA SER A 246 -15.23 3.06 29.97
C SER A 246 -14.86 3.82 28.70
N LEU A 247 -15.85 4.22 27.91
CA LEU A 247 -15.62 5.03 26.71
C LEU A 247 -15.86 6.50 27.01
N SER A 248 -15.07 7.40 26.40
CA SER A 248 -15.40 8.82 26.40
C SER A 248 -16.70 9.05 25.63
N THR A 249 -17.55 9.94 26.18
CA THR A 249 -18.85 10.33 25.61
C THR A 249 -18.73 11.38 24.51
N MET A 250 -17.52 11.88 24.23
CA MET A 250 -17.26 12.85 23.17
C MET A 250 -16.94 12.13 21.84
N GLN A 251 -16.96 12.90 20.73
CA GLN A 251 -16.45 12.45 19.43
C GLN A 251 -14.90 12.49 19.41
N ASP A 252 -14.30 11.71 20.30
CA ASP A 252 -12.86 11.46 20.38
C ASP A 252 -12.59 9.95 20.25
N ASP A 253 -11.33 9.54 20.33
CA ASP A 253 -10.92 8.14 20.27
C ASP A 253 -10.57 7.58 21.66
N ILE A 254 -11.03 8.24 22.74
CA ILE A 254 -10.53 7.96 24.09
C ILE A 254 -11.38 6.90 24.79
N PHE A 255 -10.70 5.95 25.43
CA PHE A 255 -11.30 4.99 26.37
C PHE A 255 -10.37 4.69 27.56
N ILE A 256 -10.94 4.16 28.63
CA ILE A 256 -10.24 3.79 29.86
C ILE A 256 -10.42 2.29 30.09
N LEU A 257 -9.31 1.58 30.26
CA LEU A 257 -9.31 0.23 30.82
C LEU A 257 -9.15 0.31 32.33
N HIS A 258 -10.12 -0.20 33.07
CA HIS A 258 -10.06 -0.31 34.52
C HIS A 258 -9.39 -1.61 34.93
N GLU A 259 -8.32 -1.54 35.72
CA GLU A 259 -7.62 -2.68 36.32
C GLU A 259 -7.58 -2.53 37.83
N GLN A 260 -7.26 -3.60 38.57
CA GLN A 260 -7.15 -3.55 40.03
C GLN A 260 -6.12 -2.54 40.56
N GLU A 261 -5.00 -2.36 39.87
CA GLU A 261 -3.92 -1.49 40.36
C GLU A 261 -4.02 -0.05 39.83
N TYR A 262 -4.17 0.13 38.52
CA TYR A 262 -4.23 1.45 37.88
C TYR A 262 -4.92 1.40 36.52
N ASP A 263 -5.75 2.41 36.27
CA ASP A 263 -6.45 2.63 35.02
C ASP A 263 -5.47 2.94 33.86
N SER A 264 -5.81 2.49 32.65
CA SER A 264 -5.11 2.87 31.42
C SER A 264 -5.98 3.79 30.59
N LEU A 265 -5.58 5.04 30.41
CA LEU A 265 -6.15 5.92 29.39
C LEU A 265 -5.54 5.58 28.03
N LEU A 266 -6.38 5.26 27.05
CA LEU A 266 -5.98 4.81 25.73
C LEU A 266 -6.75 5.56 24.65
N GLU A 267 -6.12 5.67 23.48
CA GLU A 267 -6.68 6.27 22.29
C GLU A 267 -6.77 5.20 21.20
N SER A 268 -7.96 4.95 20.66
CA SER A 268 -8.21 4.04 19.56
C SER A 268 -9.42 4.49 18.74
N VAL A 269 -9.22 4.61 17.44
CA VAL A 269 -10.30 4.83 16.45
C VAL A 269 -11.38 3.74 16.46
N PHE A 270 -11.11 2.60 17.11
CA PHE A 270 -12.04 1.48 17.29
C PHE A 270 -12.61 1.42 18.72
N LYS A 271 -12.71 2.57 19.42
CA LYS A 271 -13.15 2.59 20.83
C LYS A 271 -14.51 1.93 21.05
N THR A 272 -15.43 2.01 20.07
CA THR A 272 -16.78 1.45 20.19
C THR A 272 -16.83 -0.07 20.12
N GLU A 273 -15.88 -0.67 19.39
CA GLU A 273 -15.76 -2.10 19.17
C GLU A 273 -15.15 -2.82 20.38
N PHE A 274 -14.61 -2.09 21.35
CA PHE A 274 -14.15 -2.67 22.63
C PHE A 274 -15.28 -3.11 23.56
N LEU A 275 -16.51 -2.63 23.35
CA LEU A 275 -17.68 -3.00 24.15
C LEU A 275 -18.55 -4.08 23.49
N SER A 276 -18.27 -4.45 22.23
CA SER A 276 -19.04 -5.44 21.46
C SER A 276 -18.42 -6.83 21.53
#